data_AF-A0A2S8ZXZ2-F1
#
_entry.id   AF-A0A2S8ZXZ2-F1
#
_cell.length_a   1.000
_cell.length_b   1.000
_cell.length_c   1.000
_cell.angle_alpha   90.00
_cell.angle_beta   90.00
_cell.angle_gamma   90.00
#
_symmetry.space_group_name_H-M   'P 1'
#
loop_
_entity.id
_entity.type
_entity.pdbx_description
1 polymer ?
#
loop_
_entity_poly.entity_id
_entity_poly.type
_entity_poly.pdbx_seq_one_letter_code
_entity_poly.pdbx_strand_id
1 'polypeptide(L)'
;MCFSAISSFSAGIALTAVGIACIKKTRHPSQHLFACIPFIFGVQQLTEGILWLALSQQEHIIMQRAATFIFLFFAEILWPVWVPISLLMFEDNEPRKKVQKILLHREYLLAYCLLSYH
;
A
#
# COMPACT_ATOMS: atom_id res chain seq x y z
N MET A 1 5.88 -9.15 -2.80
CA MET A 1 6.13 -10.43 -3.51
C MET A 1 6.59 -10.04 -4.89
N CYS A 2 7.76 -10.52 -5.34
CA CYS A 2 8.32 -10.12 -6.63
C CYS A 2 7.85 -11.10 -7.71
N PHE A 3 6.89 -10.69 -8.54
CA PHE A 3 6.32 -11.49 -9.63
C PHE A 3 6.95 -11.16 -11.00
N SER A 4 6.55 -11.83 -12.09
CA SER A 4 6.85 -11.39 -13.46
C SER A 4 5.88 -10.29 -13.91
N ALA A 5 6.27 -9.43 -14.88
CA ALA A 5 5.46 -8.33 -15.40
C ALA A 5 4.00 -8.73 -15.71
N ILE A 6 3.80 -9.87 -16.40
CA ILE A 6 2.47 -10.39 -16.75
C ILE A 6 1.63 -10.67 -15.51
N SER A 7 2.24 -11.32 -14.51
CA SER A 7 1.56 -11.65 -13.26
C SER A 7 1.19 -10.39 -12.49
N SER A 8 2.08 -9.40 -12.40
CA SER A 8 1.80 -8.12 -11.77
C SER A 8 0.67 -7.37 -12.46
N PHE A 9 0.61 -7.32 -13.80
CA PHE A 9 -0.51 -6.70 -14.51
C PHE A 9 -1.83 -7.45 -14.30
N SER A 10 -1.82 -8.79 -14.34
CA SER A 10 -3.02 -9.59 -14.11
C SER A 10 -3.59 -9.40 -12.70
N ALA A 11 -2.70 -9.40 -11.69
CA ALA A 11 -3.07 -9.14 -10.31
C ALA A 11 -3.57 -7.71 -10.15
N GLY A 12 -2.87 -6.74 -10.74
CA GLY A 12 -3.26 -5.33 -10.73
C GLY A 12 -4.67 -5.10 -11.25
N ILE A 13 -4.99 -5.62 -12.45
CA ILE A 13 -6.33 -5.50 -13.05
C ILE A 13 -7.39 -6.16 -12.16
N ALA A 14 -7.15 -7.39 -11.71
CA ALA A 14 -8.09 -8.13 -10.87
C ALA A 14 -8.35 -7.38 -9.54
N LEU A 15 -7.29 -6.95 -8.87
CA LEU A 15 -7.36 -6.22 -7.61
C LEU A 15 -8.03 -4.85 -7.75
N THR A 16 -7.75 -4.12 -8.82
CA THR A 16 -8.42 -2.85 -9.12
C THR A 16 -9.91 -3.07 -9.32
N ALA A 17 -10.33 -4.08 -10.09
CA ALA A 17 -11.74 -4.39 -10.30
C ALA A 17 -12.45 -4.78 -8.99
N VAL A 18 -11.84 -5.67 -8.20
CA VAL A 18 -12.34 -6.06 -6.88
C VAL A 18 -12.42 -4.85 -5.94
N GLY A 19 -11.40 -4.00 -5.92
CA GLY A 19 -11.36 -2.79 -5.10
C GLY A 19 -12.48 -1.82 -5.45
N ILE A 20 -12.73 -1.56 -6.73
CA ILE A 20 -13.86 -0.73 -7.18
C ILE A 20 -15.19 -1.33 -6.72
N ALA A 21 -15.36 -2.65 -6.83
CA ALA A 21 -16.56 -3.33 -6.36
C ALA A 21 -16.74 -3.23 -4.84
N CYS A 22 -15.66 -3.40 -4.07
CA CYS A 22 -15.65 -3.23 -2.61
C CYS A 22 -16.03 -1.81 -2.20
N ILE A 23 -15.43 -0.79 -2.83
CA ILE A 23 -15.72 0.62 -2.57
C ILE A 23 -17.20 0.92 -2.87
N LYS A 24 -17.71 0.49 -4.03
CA LYS A 24 -19.13 0.70 -4.41
C LYS A 24 -20.12 0.00 -3.47
N LYS A 25 -19.75 -1.15 -2.91
CA LYS A 25 -20.62 -1.92 -2.01
C LYS A 25 -20.63 -1.38 -0.59
N THR A 26 -19.57 -0.68 -0.18
CA THR A 26 -19.39 -0.21 1.18
C THR A 26 -20.28 1.00 1.45
N ARG A 27 -21.13 0.91 2.48
CA ARG A 27 -22.06 1.99 2.88
C ARG A 27 -21.61 2.76 4.11
N HIS A 28 -20.76 2.15 4.95
CA HIS A 28 -20.31 2.76 6.19
C HIS A 28 -18.94 3.43 6.01
N PRO A 29 -18.76 4.67 6.51
CA PRO A 29 -17.49 5.40 6.37
C PRO A 29 -16.33 4.71 7.09
N SER A 30 -16.62 3.97 8.18
CA SER A 30 -15.65 3.16 8.92
C SER A 30 -15.00 2.06 8.08
N GLN A 31 -15.75 1.50 7.13
CA GLN A 31 -15.31 0.38 6.28
C GLN A 31 -14.65 0.86 4.98
N HIS A 32 -14.78 2.14 4.64
CA HIS A 32 -14.36 2.68 3.35
C HIS A 32 -12.83 2.61 3.17
N LEU A 33 -12.04 2.95 4.20
CA LEU A 33 -10.57 2.86 4.11
C LEU A 33 -10.09 1.41 3.92
N PHE A 34 -10.75 0.45 4.56
CA PHE A 34 -10.45 -0.96 4.41
C PHE A 34 -10.85 -1.46 3.01
N ALA A 35 -12.02 -1.04 2.51
CA ALA A 35 -12.49 -1.37 1.18
C ALA A 35 -11.59 -0.82 0.05
N CYS A 36 -10.82 0.24 0.31
CA CYS A 36 -9.85 0.78 -0.63
C CYS A 36 -8.56 -0.06 -0.76
N ILE A 37 -8.26 -0.95 0.19
CA ILE A 37 -7.01 -1.72 0.22
C ILE A 37 -6.77 -2.50 -1.10
N PRO A 38 -7.73 -3.27 -1.64
CA PRO A 38 -7.50 -4.00 -2.89
C PRO A 38 -7.26 -3.06 -4.07
N PHE A 39 -7.93 -1.90 -4.11
CA PHE A 39 -7.72 -0.91 -5.17
C PHE A 39 -6.31 -0.34 -5.14
N ILE A 40 -5.86 0.10 -3.97
CA ILE A 40 -4.51 0.64 -3.72
C ILE A 40 -3.45 -0.39 -4.07
N PHE A 41 -3.63 -1.64 -3.63
CA PHE A 41 -2.70 -2.72 -3.94
C PHE A 41 -2.69 -3.05 -5.43
N GLY A 42 -3.83 -2.96 -6.11
CA GLY A 42 -3.92 -3.09 -7.56
C GLY A 42 -3.09 -2.04 -8.30
N VAL A 43 -3.19 -0.76 -7.89
CA VAL A 43 -2.36 0.33 -8.44
C VAL A 43 -0.87 0.05 -8.24
N GLN A 44 -0.47 -0.38 -7.03
CA GLN A 44 0.91 -0.76 -6.77
C GLN A 44 1.37 -1.91 -7.68
N GLN A 45 0.54 -2.93 -7.92
CA GLN A 45 0.89 -4.05 -8.80
C GLN A 45 1.00 -3.64 -10.27
N LEU A 46 0.20 -2.68 -10.74
CA LEU A 46 0.39 -2.11 -12.08
C LEU A 46 1.73 -1.36 -12.16
N THR A 47 2.09 -0.58 -11.15
CA THR A 47 3.39 0.09 -11.09
C THR A 47 4.55 -0.91 -11.01
N GLU A 48 4.40 -2.01 -10.28
CA GLU A 48 5.39 -3.09 -10.21
C GLU A 48 5.56 -3.77 -11.58
N GLY A 49 4.47 -4.02 -12.30
CA GLY A 49 4.52 -4.53 -13.68
C GLY A 49 5.32 -3.61 -14.61
N ILE A 50 5.13 -2.29 -14.49
CA ILE A 50 5.90 -1.29 -15.22
C ILE A 50 7.38 -1.29 -14.80
N LEU A 51 7.66 -1.45 -13.50
CA LEU A 51 9.03 -1.58 -12.98
C LEU A 51 9.74 -2.79 -13.60
N TRP A 52 9.07 -3.94 -13.73
CA TRP A 52 9.63 -5.12 -14.39
C TRP A 52 9.98 -4.89 -15.86
N LEU A 53 9.17 -4.13 -16.58
CA LEU A 53 9.47 -3.73 -17.96
C LEU A 53 10.64 -2.74 -18.03
N ALA A 54 10.73 -1.80 -17.09
CA ALA A 54 11.84 -0.86 -17.03
C ALA A 54 13.17 -1.55 -16.66
N LEU A 55 13.11 -2.58 -15.80
CA LEU A 55 14.27 -3.38 -15.42
C LEU A 55 14.80 -4.27 -16.55
N SER A 56 13.96 -4.67 -17.51
CA SER A 56 14.37 -5.48 -18.66
C SER A 56 15.07 -4.67 -19.76
N GLN A 57 15.01 -3.34 -19.69
CA GLN A 57 15.59 -2.42 -20.67
C GLN A 57 16.59 -1.48 -19.98
N GLN A 58 17.89 -1.80 -20.05
CA GLN A 58 18.96 -1.00 -19.40
C GLN A 58 18.98 0.49 -19.76
N GLU A 59 18.37 0.92 -20.88
CA GLU A 59 18.37 2.33 -21.30
C GLU A 59 17.41 3.22 -20.50
N HIS A 60 16.47 2.65 -19.72
CA HIS A 60 15.43 3.41 -19.02
C HIS A 60 15.72 3.68 -17.54
N ILE A 61 16.96 4.10 -17.23
CA ILE A 61 17.43 4.39 -15.85
C ILE A 61 16.48 5.35 -15.10
N ILE A 62 15.96 6.38 -15.77
CA ILE A 62 15.05 7.36 -15.16
C ILE A 62 13.72 6.70 -14.75
N MET A 63 13.15 5.89 -15.63
CA MET A 63 11.88 5.20 -15.40
C MET A 63 12.02 4.13 -14.32
N GLN A 64 13.12 3.37 -14.33
CA GLN A 64 13.46 2.43 -13.27
C GLN A 64 13.56 3.14 -11.93
N ARG A 65 14.28 4.25 -11.84
CA ARG A 65 14.45 5.00 -10.60
C ARG A 65 13.13 5.54 -10.08
N ALA A 66 12.31 6.13 -10.96
CA ALA A 66 10.98 6.61 -10.60
C ALA A 66 10.06 5.48 -10.11
N ALA A 67 10.01 4.35 -10.81
CA ALA A 67 9.19 3.21 -10.43
C ALA A 67 9.64 2.57 -9.12
N THR A 68 10.96 2.49 -8.87
CA THR A 68 11.51 2.05 -7.57
C THR A 68 11.10 2.98 -6.43
N PHE A 69 11.21 4.31 -6.62
CA PHE A 69 10.77 5.26 -5.60
C PHE A 69 9.28 5.16 -5.32
N ILE A 70 8.45 4.99 -6.35
CA ILE A 70 7.01 4.78 -6.16
C ILE A 70 6.77 3.48 -5.39
N PHE A 71 7.42 2.39 -5.76
CA PHE A 71 7.29 1.10 -5.07
C PHE A 71 7.68 1.21 -3.58
N LEU A 72 8.82 1.85 -3.28
CA LEU A 72 9.26 2.09 -1.91
C LEU A 72 8.31 3.00 -1.15
N PHE A 73 7.76 4.04 -1.78
CA PHE A 73 6.74 4.88 -1.16
C PHE A 73 5.51 4.07 -0.72
N PHE A 74 5.04 3.14 -1.57
CA PHE A 74 3.95 2.25 -1.17
C PHE A 74 4.34 1.38 0.03
N ALA A 75 5.52 0.75 -0.01
CA ALA A 75 5.99 -0.18 1.01
C ALA A 75 6.29 0.47 2.36
N GLU A 76 7.02 1.59 2.36
CA GLU A 76 7.57 2.22 3.57
C GLU A 76 6.64 3.27 4.17
N ILE A 77 5.82 3.93 3.36
CA ILE A 77 5.01 5.07 3.81
C ILE A 77 3.53 4.71 3.75
N LEU A 78 3.05 4.29 2.58
CA LEU A 78 1.61 4.12 2.39
C LEU A 78 1.06 2.96 3.24
N TRP A 79 1.64 1.77 3.17
CA TRP A 79 1.12 0.62 3.91
C TRP A 79 1.20 0.73 5.44
N PRO A 80 2.34 1.16 6.03
CA PRO A 80 2.46 1.32 7.48
C PRO A 80 1.50 2.37 8.06
N VAL A 81 1.10 3.36 7.27
CA VAL A 81 0.11 4.36 7.69
C VAL A 81 -1.33 3.89 7.39
N TRP A 82 -1.59 3.38 6.20
CA TRP A 82 -2.93 3.06 5.73
C TRP A 82 -3.55 1.87 6.47
N VAL A 83 -2.77 0.79 6.66
CA VAL A 83 -3.29 -0.45 7.27
C VAL A 83 -3.77 -0.19 8.69
N PRO A 84 -2.98 0.40 9.60
CA PRO A 84 -3.44 0.52 10.98
C PRO A 84 -4.54 1.57 11.14
N ILE A 85 -4.57 2.62 10.31
CA ILE A 85 -5.70 3.57 10.30
C ILE A 85 -6.98 2.84 9.85
N SER A 86 -6.91 2.01 8.80
CA SER A 86 -8.06 1.24 8.33
C SER A 86 -8.60 0.28 9.39
N LEU A 87 -7.71 -0.34 10.17
CA LEU A 87 -8.07 -1.24 11.27
C LEU A 87 -8.67 -0.47 12.45
N LEU A 88 -8.11 0.67 12.83
CA LEU A 88 -8.64 1.53 13.90
C LEU A 88 -10.05 2.03 13.62
N MET A 89 -10.40 2.24 12.35
CA MET A 89 -11.74 2.64 11.95
C MET A 89 -12.75 1.48 12.00
N PHE A 90 -12.29 0.24 11.89
CA PHE A 90 -13.11 -0.96 11.97
C PHE A 90 -13.24 -1.52 13.40
N GLU A 91 -12.29 -1.21 14.28
CA GLU A 91 -12.27 -1.73 15.65
C GLU A 91 -13.20 -0.94 16.59
N ASP A 92 -14.30 -1.58 17.00
CA ASP A 92 -15.26 -1.05 17.97
C ASP A 92 -14.83 -1.29 19.44
N ASN A 93 -13.82 -2.14 19.67
CA ASN A 93 -13.38 -2.55 21.00
C ASN A 93 -12.25 -1.64 21.55
N GLU A 94 -12.59 -0.79 22.53
CA GLU A 94 -11.70 0.21 23.15
C GLU A 94 -10.30 -0.30 23.58
N PRO A 95 -10.14 -1.42 24.31
CA PRO A 95 -8.82 -1.95 24.66
C PRO A 95 -7.97 -2.34 23.43
N ARG A 96 -8.57 -2.93 22.39
CA ARG A 96 -7.84 -3.29 21.15
C ARG A 96 -7.44 -2.06 20.35
N LYS A 97 -8.32 -1.06 20.30
CA LYS A 97 -8.06 0.24 19.69
C LYS A 97 -6.87 0.95 20.36
N LYS A 98 -6.74 0.82 21.68
CA LYS A 98 -5.59 1.36 22.44
C LYS A 98 -4.27 0.67 22.07
N VAL A 99 -4.27 -0.66 21.93
CA VAL A 99 -3.09 -1.42 21.48
C VAL A 99 -2.69 -1.05 20.05
N GLN A 100 -3.65 -0.95 19.13
CA GLN A 100 -3.40 -0.53 17.74
C GLN A 100 -2.82 0.90 17.65
N LYS A 101 -3.33 1.83 18.47
CA LYS A 101 -2.76 3.19 18.58
C LYS A 101 -1.32 3.18 19.10
N ILE A 102 -1.01 2.33 20.07
CA ILE A 102 0.36 2.19 20.60
C ILE A 102 1.29 1.63 19.53
N LEU A 103 0.86 0.62 18.77
CA LEU A 103 1.65 0.09 17.65
C LEU A 103 1.95 1.17 16.60
N LEU A 104 0.93 1.91 16.17
CA LEU A 104 1.08 3.04 15.24
C LEU A 104 2.07 4.08 15.75
N HIS A 105 1.94 4.46 17.01
CA HIS A 105 2.82 5.45 17.61
C HIS A 105 4.26 4.95 17.65
N ARG A 106 4.48 3.67 17.94
CA ARG A 106 5.82 3.05 17.93
C ARG A 106 6.44 3.02 16.54
N GLU A 107 5.66 2.70 15.51
CA GLU A 107 6.15 2.71 14.13
C GLU A 107 6.51 4.13 13.67
N TYR A 108 5.68 5.12 13.98
CA TYR A 108 5.98 6.52 13.69
C TYR A 108 7.20 7.03 14.45
N LEU A 109 7.34 6.68 15.74
CA LEU A 109 8.51 7.05 16.56
C LEU A 109 9.80 6.43 16.00
N LEU A 110 9.75 5.16 15.58
CA LEU A 110 10.89 4.48 14.98
C LEU A 110 11.30 5.13 13.66
N ALA A 111 10.33 5.45 12.79
CA ALA A 111 10.58 6.18 11.55
C ALA A 111 11.19 7.56 11.81
N TYR A 112 10.67 8.30 12.80
CA TYR A 112 11.22 9.59 13.21
C TYR A 112 12.65 9.46 13.75
N CYS A 113 12.94 8.45 14.58
CA CYS A 113 14.30 8.19 15.05
C CYS A 113 15.26 7.89 13.90
N LEU A 114 14.88 7.02 12.95
CA LEU A 114 15.71 6.70 11.79
C LEU A 114 16.01 7.93 10.92
N LEU A 115 15.02 8.80 10.73
CA LEU A 115 15.20 10.06 9.99
C LEU A 115 16.05 11.10 10.76
N SER A 116 16.04 11.05 12.09
CA SER A 116 16.83 11.97 12.93
C SER A 116 18.29 11.53 13.11
N TYR A 117 18.59 10.26 12.80
CA TYR A 117 19.94 9.70 12.85
C TYR A 117 20.72 9.87 11.53
N HIS A 118 20.08 10.36 10.47
CA HIS A 118 20.71 10.60 9.18
C HIS A 118 20.93 12.09 8.90
#